data_AF-A0A2V6YTZ8-F1
#
_entry.id   AF-A0A2V6YTZ8-F1
#
_cell.length_a   1.000
_cell.length_b   1.000
_cell.length_c   1.000
_cell.angle_alpha   90.00
_cell.angle_beta   90.00
_cell.angle_gamma   90.00
#
_symmetry.space_group_name_H-M   'P 1'
#
loop_
_entity.id
_entity.type
_entity.pdbx_description
1 polymer ?
#
loop_
_entity_poly.entity_id
_entity_poly.type
_entity_poly.pdbx_seq_one_letter_code
_entity_poly.pdbx_strand_id
1 'polypeptide(L)'
;MIEHLAASRCPECRLVAAPPSRWCPRHPVEMTPTSVMGGGEVVSFTTLHSPPEGFRSPLHIALVDLVGGARLVCHGDKTQGLKIGSWVAIEAVGNIYYFSHLGALDRARLFWRRTGRAGERMSAIAQSLAKRAWKGRLRGES
;
A
#
# COMPACT_ATOMS: atom_id res chain seq x y z
N MET A 1 -3.47 -8.64 -5.66
CA MET A 1 -4.45 -7.74 -5.00
C MET A 1 -3.81 -7.31 -3.69
N ILE A 2 -3.93 -6.05 -3.22
CA ILE A 2 -3.37 -5.71 -1.90
C ILE A 2 -4.31 -6.30 -0.86
N GLU A 3 -3.83 -7.31 -0.15
CA GLU A 3 -4.58 -7.98 0.91
C GLU A 3 -4.51 -7.19 2.21
N HIS A 4 -5.37 -7.53 3.17
CA HIS A 4 -5.27 -6.99 4.52
C HIS A 4 -4.42 -7.94 5.38
N LEU A 5 -3.53 -7.36 6.17
CA LEU A 5 -2.71 -8.09 7.12
C LEU A 5 -3.34 -8.03 8.50
N ALA A 6 -3.34 -9.16 9.20
CA ALA A 6 -3.71 -9.22 10.60
C ALA A 6 -2.73 -8.36 11.43
N ALA A 7 -3.28 -7.60 12.36
CA ALA A 7 -2.55 -6.73 13.25
C ALA A 7 -3.24 -6.67 14.62
N SER A 8 -2.63 -5.99 15.58
CA SER A 8 -3.26 -5.65 16.84
C SER A 8 -3.09 -4.16 17.13
N ARG A 9 -4.06 -3.54 17.82
CA ARG A 9 -4.07 -2.13 18.20
C ARG A 9 -4.18 -1.98 19.71
N CYS A 10 -3.32 -1.16 20.29
CA CYS A 10 -3.43 -0.82 21.70
C CYS A 10 -4.66 0.08 21.93
N PRO A 11 -5.56 -0.25 22.89
CA PRO A 11 -6.72 0.58 23.19
C PRO A 11 -6.35 1.93 23.81
N GLU A 12 -5.19 2.04 24.48
CA GLU A 12 -4.75 3.28 25.13
C GLU A 12 -3.98 4.20 24.18
N CYS A 13 -2.81 3.76 23.71
CA CYS A 13 -1.92 4.63 22.91
C CYS A 13 -2.07 4.47 21.40
N ARG A 14 -3.03 3.65 20.95
CA ARG A 14 -3.40 3.47 19.53
C ARG A 14 -2.30 2.89 18.64
N LEU A 15 -1.14 2.51 19.20
CA LEU A 15 -0.05 1.82 18.50
C LEU A 15 -0.59 0.58 17.79
N VAL A 16 -0.17 0.39 16.54
CA VAL A 16 -0.51 -0.79 15.73
C VAL A 16 0.71 -1.66 15.56
N ALA A 17 0.56 -2.95 15.87
CA ALA A 17 1.59 -3.96 15.69
C ALA A 17 1.17 -4.95 14.60
N ALA A 18 2.08 -5.19 13.65
CA ALA A 18 2.03 -6.27 12.68
C ALA A 18 3.41 -6.95 12.72
N PRO A 19 3.51 -8.28 12.95
CA PRO A 19 2.43 -9.22 13.24
C PRO A 19 1.62 -8.88 14.51
N PRO A 20 0.41 -9.46 14.69
CA PRO A 20 -0.38 -9.24 15.90
C PRO A 20 0.42 -9.59 17.16
N SER A 21 0.50 -8.64 18.09
CA SER A 21 1.00 -8.88 19.45
C SER A 21 -0.17 -8.96 20.42
N ARG A 22 -0.08 -9.85 21.42
CA ARG A 22 -1.05 -9.92 22.52
C ARG A 22 -0.96 -8.72 23.45
N TRP A 23 0.25 -8.24 23.75
CA TRP A 23 0.49 -7.18 24.74
C TRP A 23 1.10 -5.93 24.09
N CYS A 24 0.68 -4.75 24.56
CA CYS A 24 1.26 -3.51 24.10
C CYS A 24 2.69 -3.36 24.67
N PRO A 25 3.69 -2.99 23.85
CA PRO A 25 5.07 -2.80 24.33
C PRO A 25 5.25 -1.54 25.21
N ARG A 26 4.21 -0.71 25.34
CA ARG A 26 4.27 0.58 26.07
C ARG A 26 3.33 0.64 27.28
N HIS A 27 2.30 -0.21 27.33
CA HIS A 27 1.25 -0.19 28.36
C HIS A 27 0.92 -1.63 28.76
N PRO A 28 0.62 -1.92 30.03
CA PRO A 28 0.30 -3.27 30.50
C PRO A 28 -1.14 -3.68 30.15
N VAL A 29 -1.54 -3.54 28.89
CA VAL A 29 -2.88 -3.83 28.38
C VAL A 29 -2.84 -4.79 27.20
N GLU A 30 -3.86 -5.63 27.12
CA GLU A 30 -4.05 -6.55 26.00
C GLU A 30 -4.44 -5.75 24.75
N MET A 31 -3.85 -6.09 23.61
CA MET A 31 -4.12 -5.41 22.35
C MET A 31 -5.39 -5.97 21.70
N THR A 32 -6.17 -5.09 21.08
CA THR A 32 -7.38 -5.49 20.35
C THR A 32 -7.02 -5.94 18.93
N PRO A 33 -7.55 -7.07 18.43
CA PRO A 33 -7.36 -7.49 17.05
C PRO A 33 -7.83 -6.41 16.05
N THR A 34 -7.06 -6.21 14.98
CA THR A 34 -7.38 -5.31 13.88
C THR A 34 -6.79 -5.84 12.58
N SER A 35 -7.08 -5.18 11.46
CA SER A 35 -6.35 -5.38 10.21
C SER A 35 -5.75 -4.07 9.70
N VAL A 36 -4.65 -4.17 8.97
CA VAL A 36 -4.05 -3.06 8.21
C VAL A 36 -3.98 -3.41 6.73
N MET A 37 -3.87 -2.42 5.86
CA MET A 37 -3.68 -2.68 4.44
C MET A 37 -2.27 -3.22 4.22
N GLY A 38 -2.13 -4.33 3.48
CA GLY A 38 -0.85 -4.93 3.09
C GLY A 38 -0.12 -4.13 2.00
N GLY A 39 -0.10 -2.81 2.14
CA GLY A 39 0.57 -1.90 1.22
C GLY A 39 1.18 -0.75 2.01
N GLY A 40 2.36 -0.32 1.58
CA GLY A 40 3.13 0.67 2.33
C GLY A 40 4.34 1.18 1.59
N GLU A 41 5.14 1.95 2.31
CA GLU A 41 6.34 2.61 1.81
C GLU A 41 7.60 2.01 2.44
N VAL A 42 8.63 1.75 1.62
CA VAL A 42 9.93 1.29 2.12
C VAL A 42 10.64 2.44 2.84
N VAL A 43 10.82 2.29 4.16
CA VAL A 43 11.54 3.24 5.00
C VAL A 43 13.05 3.05 4.86
N SER A 44 13.48 1.79 4.86
CA SER A 44 14.87 1.40 4.68
C SER A 44 14.93 -0.03 4.16
N PHE A 45 16.03 -0.39 3.49
CA PHE A 45 16.28 -1.77 3.11
C PHE A 45 17.77 -2.09 3.13
N THR A 46 18.09 -3.36 3.23
CA THR A 46 19.43 -3.91 3.08
C THR A 46 19.41 -5.04 2.05
N THR A 47 20.58 -5.31 1.49
CA THR A 47 20.79 -6.40 0.53
C THR A 47 21.75 -7.41 1.12
N LEU A 48 21.25 -8.62 1.34
CA LEU A 48 22.03 -9.76 1.79
C LEU A 48 22.52 -10.53 0.55
N HIS A 49 23.79 -10.30 0.19
CA HIS A 49 24.44 -10.94 -0.97
C HIS A 49 24.80 -12.42 -0.74
N SER A 50 24.82 -12.86 0.52
CA SER A 50 25.13 -14.24 0.89
C SER A 50 24.12 -14.71 1.94
N PRO A 51 22.87 -14.99 1.53
CA PRO A 51 21.84 -15.46 2.43
C PRO A 51 22.06 -16.93 2.82
N PRO A 52 21.45 -17.40 3.93
CA PRO A 52 21.48 -18.80 4.31
C PRO A 52 20.78 -19.69 3.27
N GLU A 53 21.00 -21.00 3.37
CA GLU A 53 20.36 -21.99 2.49
C GLU A 53 18.83 -21.84 2.49
N GLY A 54 18.22 -22.05 1.33
CA GLY A 54 16.78 -21.88 1.12
C GLY A 54 16.37 -20.47 0.67
N PHE A 55 17.26 -19.49 0.68
CA PHE A 55 17.01 -18.13 0.17
C PHE A 55 17.77 -17.85 -1.12
N ARG A 56 17.11 -17.14 -2.05
CA ARG A 56 17.76 -16.69 -3.29
C ARG A 56 18.65 -15.48 -3.03
N SER A 57 19.86 -15.49 -3.59
CA SER A 57 20.75 -14.34 -3.59
C SER A 57 20.55 -13.49 -4.86
N PRO A 58 20.55 -12.15 -4.77
CA PRO A 58 20.60 -11.35 -3.54
C PRO A 58 19.22 -11.23 -2.87
N LEU A 59 19.18 -11.41 -1.54
CA LEU A 59 17.95 -11.24 -0.76
C LEU A 59 17.83 -9.80 -0.27
N HIS A 60 16.75 -9.12 -0.61
CA HIS A 60 16.46 -7.80 -0.07
C HIS A 60 15.63 -7.95 1.21
N ILE A 61 15.96 -7.19 2.25
CA ILE A 61 15.21 -7.14 3.50
C ILE A 61 14.85 -5.68 3.76
N ALA A 62 13.56 -5.37 3.87
CA ALA A 62 13.07 -4.00 3.98
C ALA A 62 12.23 -3.78 5.24
N LEU A 63 12.40 -2.62 5.85
CA LEU A 63 11.44 -2.07 6.81
C LEU A 63 10.40 -1.26 6.03
N VAL A 64 9.14 -1.67 6.14
CA VAL A 64 8.02 -1.04 5.42
C VAL A 64 7.09 -0.37 6.42
N ASP A 65 6.73 0.88 6.16
CA ASP A 65 5.68 1.60 6.88
C ASP A 65 4.34 1.35 6.19
N LEU A 66 3.46 0.58 6.84
CA LEU A 66 2.19 0.14 6.27
C LEU A 66 1.13 1.23 6.39
N VAL A 67 0.24 1.28 5.40
CA VAL A 67 -1.00 2.05 5.50
C VAL A 67 -1.84 1.49 6.64
N GLY A 68 -1.91 2.25 7.73
CA GLY A 68 -2.50 1.81 8.99
C GLY A 68 -1.59 2.01 10.21
N GLY A 69 -0.32 2.39 9.98
CA GLY A 69 0.62 2.84 11.01
C GLY A 69 1.44 1.74 11.67
N ALA A 70 1.41 0.52 11.12
CA ALA A 70 2.28 -0.57 11.55
C ALA A 70 3.58 -0.56 10.73
N ARG A 71 4.70 -0.93 11.36
CA ARG A 71 5.97 -1.16 10.66
C ARG A 71 6.29 -2.64 10.65
N LEU A 72 6.72 -3.13 9.49
CA LEU A 72 6.95 -4.55 9.27
C LEU A 72 8.27 -4.79 8.54
N VAL A 73 9.04 -5.78 8.99
CA VAL A 73 10.22 -6.26 8.28
C VAL A 73 9.79 -7.34 7.29
N CYS A 74 10.17 -7.18 6.02
CA CYS A 74 9.73 -8.03 4.92
C CYS A 74 10.90 -8.47 4.03
N HIS A 75 10.78 -9.64 3.40
CA HIS A 75 11.70 -10.15 2.38
C HIS A 75 11.28 -9.73 0.98
N GLY A 76 12.24 -9.40 0.11
CA GLY A 76 11.97 -8.98 -1.25
C GLY A 76 11.80 -10.17 -2.19
N ASP A 77 10.72 -10.18 -2.98
CA ASP A 77 10.53 -11.11 -4.11
C ASP A 77 10.84 -10.41 -5.44
N LYS A 78 10.08 -9.36 -5.78
CA LYS A 78 10.28 -8.54 -6.98
C LYS A 78 10.82 -7.17 -6.62
N THR A 79 12.14 -7.03 -6.58
CA THR A 79 12.82 -5.83 -6.06
C THR A 79 13.54 -4.99 -7.11
N GLN A 80 13.29 -5.25 -8.39
CA GLN A 80 13.91 -4.46 -9.46
C GLN A 80 13.47 -2.99 -9.36
N GLY A 81 14.46 -2.09 -9.29
CA GLY A 81 14.23 -0.65 -9.13
C GLY A 81 13.75 -0.23 -7.73
N LEU A 82 13.92 -1.09 -6.72
CA LEU A 82 13.60 -0.75 -5.33
C LEU A 82 14.48 0.40 -4.84
N LYS A 83 13.86 1.38 -4.20
CA LYS A 83 14.52 2.48 -3.51
C LYS A 83 13.80 2.77 -2.20
N ILE A 84 14.46 3.52 -1.31
CA ILE A 84 13.77 4.14 -0.18
C ILE A 84 12.65 5.04 -0.73
N GLY A 85 11.46 4.96 -0.12
CA GLY A 85 10.25 5.60 -0.61
C GLY A 85 9.50 4.85 -1.71
N SER A 86 9.98 3.67 -2.12
CA SER A 86 9.23 2.81 -3.03
C SER A 86 7.94 2.32 -2.36
N TRP A 87 6.86 2.34 -3.13
CA TRP A 87 5.60 1.74 -2.71
C TRP A 87 5.63 0.24 -2.98
N VAL A 88 5.19 -0.55 -2.00
CA VAL A 88 5.22 -2.02 -2.06
C VAL A 88 3.89 -2.62 -1.63
N ALA A 89 3.59 -3.80 -2.16
CA ALA A 89 2.54 -4.67 -1.65
C ALA A 89 3.19 -5.78 -0.81
N ILE A 90 2.53 -6.16 0.27
CA ILE A 90 2.96 -7.21 1.20
C ILE A 90 2.04 -8.41 1.04
N GLU A 91 2.65 -9.59 1.04
CA GLU A 91 2.00 -10.89 1.03
C GLU A 91 2.55 -11.72 2.20
N ALA A 92 1.65 -12.37 2.96
CA ALA A 92 2.02 -13.23 4.07
C ALA A 92 1.99 -14.69 3.61
N VAL A 93 3.12 -15.38 3.66
CA VAL A 93 3.25 -16.79 3.31
C VAL A 93 3.78 -17.54 4.53
N GLY A 94 2.89 -18.26 5.22
CA GLY A 94 3.20 -18.86 6.52
C GLY A 94 3.56 -17.77 7.55
N ASN A 95 4.78 -17.85 8.09
CA ASN A 95 5.30 -16.89 9.06
C ASN A 95 6.23 -15.83 8.45
N ILE A 96 6.30 -15.76 7.12
CA ILE A 96 7.20 -14.85 6.40
C ILE A 96 6.38 -13.83 5.63
N TYR A 97 6.83 -12.58 5.67
CA TYR A 97 6.23 -11.48 4.92
C TYR A 97 7.10 -11.13 3.73
N TYR A 98 6.53 -11.23 2.54
CA TYR A 98 7.18 -10.85 1.30
C TYR A 98 6.68 -9.51 0.81
N PHE A 99 7.57 -8.70 0.25
CA PHE A 99 7.21 -7.47 -0.44
C PHE A 99 7.51 -7.56 -1.92
N SER A 100 6.64 -6.94 -2.72
CA SER A 100 6.83 -6.75 -4.15
C SER A 100 6.79 -5.25 -4.47
N HIS A 101 7.80 -4.78 -5.21
CA HIS A 101 7.85 -3.41 -5.71
C HIS A 101 6.70 -3.18 -6.71
N LEU A 102 5.92 -2.12 -6.47
CA LEU A 102 4.86 -1.71 -7.37
C LEU A 102 5.37 -0.62 -8.32
N GLY A 103 5.37 -0.93 -9.62
CA GLY A 103 5.77 0.01 -10.65
C GLY A 103 4.84 1.22 -10.75
N ALA A 104 5.24 2.22 -11.54
CA ALA A 104 4.48 3.46 -11.70
C ALA A 104 3.03 3.25 -12.17
N LEU A 105 2.81 2.29 -13.07
CA LEU A 105 1.47 1.93 -13.58
C LEU A 105 0.60 1.26 -12.50
N ASP A 106 1.18 0.37 -11.70
CA ASP A 106 0.46 -0.30 -10.61
C ASP A 106 0.04 0.69 -9.53
N ARG A 107 0.92 1.64 -9.21
CA ARG A 107 0.61 2.78 -8.34
C ARG A 107 -0.55 3.61 -8.89
N ALA A 108 -0.49 4.03 -10.16
CA ALA A 108 -1.54 4.85 -10.77
C ALA A 108 -2.91 4.16 -10.69
N ARG A 109 -2.96 2.84 -10.94
CA ARG A 109 -4.19 2.03 -10.79
C ARG A 109 -4.70 1.99 -9.34
N LEU A 110 -3.82 1.85 -8.36
CA LEU A 110 -4.20 1.85 -6.94
C LEU A 110 -4.80 3.20 -6.50
N PHE A 111 -4.18 4.31 -6.89
CA PHE A 111 -4.67 5.65 -6.56
C PHE A 111 -5.94 6.02 -7.32
N TRP A 112 -6.06 5.64 -8.60
CA TRP A 112 -7.28 5.86 -9.39
C TRP A 112 -8.49 5.09 -8.86
N ARG A 113 -8.29 3.88 -8.30
CA ARG A 113 -9.38 3.16 -7.60
C ARG A 113 -9.83 3.91 -6.34
N ARG A 114 -8.92 4.60 -5.65
CA ARG A 114 -9.24 5.41 -4.46
C ARG A 114 -9.96 6.72 -4.81
N THR A 115 -9.68 7.31 -5.97
CA THR A 115 -10.39 8.49 -6.48
C THR A 115 -11.64 8.17 -7.32
N GLY A 116 -12.05 6.90 -7.41
CA GLY A 116 -13.26 6.46 -8.12
C GLY A 116 -14.58 7.08 -7.65
N ARG A 117 -14.60 7.80 -6.51
CA ARG A 117 -15.75 8.62 -6.07
C ARG A 117 -15.76 10.05 -6.62
N ALA A 118 -14.64 10.52 -7.19
CA ALA A 118 -14.50 11.81 -7.87
C ALA A 118 -14.64 11.69 -9.41
N GLY A 119 -14.49 10.48 -9.96
CA GLY A 119 -14.62 10.21 -11.40
C GLY A 119 -16.02 10.48 -11.96
N GLU A 120 -17.07 10.28 -11.16
CA GLU A 120 -18.46 10.59 -11.57
C GLU A 120 -18.68 12.10 -11.78
N ARG A 121 -17.99 12.95 -11.02
CA ARG A 121 -18.10 14.41 -11.19
C ARG A 121 -17.37 14.88 -12.45
N MET A 122 -16.24 14.27 -12.78
CA MET A 122 -15.48 14.64 -13.98
C MET A 122 -16.17 14.19 -15.28
N SER A 123 -16.82 13.02 -15.30
CA SER A 123 -17.62 12.60 -16.46
C SER A 123 -18.84 13.51 -16.66
N ALA A 124 -19.49 13.94 -15.57
CA ALA A 124 -20.60 14.89 -15.64
C ALA A 124 -20.15 16.29 -16.14
N ILE A 125 -18.98 16.77 -15.70
CA ILE A 125 -18.41 18.04 -16.17
C ILE A 125 -18.04 17.94 -17.66
N ALA A 126 -17.37 16.86 -18.08
CA ALA A 126 -17.03 16.63 -19.48
C ALA A 126 -18.28 16.53 -20.37
N GLN A 127 -19.32 15.82 -19.93
CA GLN A 127 -20.59 15.73 -20.64
C GLN A 127 -21.32 17.08 -20.71
N SER A 128 -21.24 17.91 -19.66
CA SER A 128 -21.85 19.26 -19.66
C SER A 128 -21.14 20.23 -20.60
N LEU A 129 -19.81 20.16 -20.68
CA LEU A 129 -18.99 20.98 -21.58
C LEU A 129 -19.17 20.54 -23.03
N ALA A 130 -19.23 19.22 -23.29
CA ALA A 130 -19.55 18.68 -24.61
C ALA A 130 -20.95 19.10 -25.08
N LYS A 131 -21.98 19.02 -24.21
CA LYS A 131 -23.33 19.52 -24.53
C LYS A 131 -23.37 21.02 -24.77
N ARG A 132 -22.62 21.83 -24.03
CA ARG A 132 -22.53 23.29 -24.25
C ARG A 132 -21.84 23.62 -25.58
N ALA A 133 -20.77 22.92 -25.93
CA ALA A 133 -20.08 23.10 -27.21
C ALA A 133 -21.01 22.72 -28.39
N TRP A 134 -21.79 21.64 -28.25
CA TRP A 134 -22.72 21.22 -29.31
C TRP A 134 -23.89 22.19 -29.47
N LYS A 135 -24.43 22.73 -28.37
CA LYS A 135 -25.54 23.70 -28.39
C LYS A 135 -25.10 25.10 -28.85
N GLY A 136 -23.83 25.46 -28.67
CA GLY A 136 -23.25 26.69 -29.23
C GLY A 136 -23.07 26.62 -30.75
N ARG A 137 -22.80 25.44 -31.30
CA ARG A 137 -22.62 25.23 -32.75
C ARG A 137 -23.94 25.35 -33.54
N LEU A 138 -25.06 24.99 -32.94
CA LEU A 138 -26.40 25.08 -33.55
C LEU A 138 -27.03 26.49 -33.52
N ARG A 139 -26.39 27.47 -32.86
CA ARG A 139 -26.87 28.87 -32.77
C ARG A 139 -26.05 29.85 -33.62
N GLY A 140 -25.05 29.36 -34.35
CA GLY A 140 -24.17 30.17 -35.22
C GLY A 140 -24.45 30.06 -36.71
N GLU A 141 -25.46 29.28 -37.12
CA GLU A 141 -25.95 29.19 -38.50
C GLU A 141 -27.38 29.74 -38.55
N SER A 142 -27.48 31.06 -38.65
CA SER A 142 -28.66 31.78 -39.12
C SER A 142 -28.21 33.11 -39.71
#